data_AF-A0A5C7ZV85-F1
#
_entry.id   AF-A0A5C7ZV85-F1
#
_cell.length_a   1.000
_cell.length_b   1.000
_cell.length_c   1.000
_cell.angle_alpha   90.00
_cell.angle_beta   90.00
_cell.angle_gamma   90.00
#
_symmetry.space_group_name_H-M   'P 1'
#
loop_
_entity.id
_entity.type
_entity.pdbx_description
1 polymer ?
#
loop_
_entity_poly.entity_id
_entity_poly.type
_entity_poly.pdbx_seq_one_letter_code
_entity_poly.pdbx_strand_id
1 'polypeptide(L)'
;MTFFHATFWRSRLRHWLLKLISNLAPLAACALPAAAAVPPHERQVLVDLFASTSGQQWTTKSNWLDADPCDAVNGWFGIYCDSARAHVTYIALPNNNLRGKLPETLNQLTMLKSVELTSNFLWGPIPSLQGMTALFSFDVRDNLFTGSVPSLAGLTSLAGFDVSDNKLTGPVPAAPPSLWDNSSRLCPNYLNTPSPTDTAWNMATSGQPAQPWSASCSAPYRVSVSITAAPGTASPPGYLIPLGSTATFSVTPPAGQVVNQVSSGCGVPFFAPPLVTPGPLTTFTTPVLGDSCLIFVTYRAALPGEGNGGGNAAAVTSVPTLSTWGLLLLGWLATCLVLFGLRMKPEKSR
;
A
#
# COMPACT_ATOMS: atom_id res chain seq x y z
N MET A 1 94.62 -50.09 19.99
CA MET A 1 93.41 -50.58 19.30
C MET A 1 92.21 -50.28 20.18
N THR A 2 91.47 -49.19 19.93
CA THR A 2 90.08 -48.92 20.39
C THR A 2 89.74 -47.44 20.11
N PHE A 3 89.68 -47.06 18.84
CA PHE A 3 89.18 -45.74 18.42
C PHE A 3 88.34 -45.86 17.14
N PHE A 4 87.50 -46.89 17.06
CA PHE A 4 86.54 -47.07 15.97
C PHE A 4 85.38 -47.88 16.55
N HIS A 5 84.27 -47.23 16.94
CA HIS A 5 82.94 -47.85 17.04
C HIS A 5 81.82 -46.87 17.47
N ALA A 6 82.13 -45.65 17.94
CA ALA A 6 81.10 -44.73 18.44
C ALA A 6 80.49 -43.75 17.40
N THR A 7 81.02 -43.68 16.17
CA THR A 7 80.59 -42.69 15.16
C THR A 7 79.65 -43.24 14.07
N PHE A 8 79.45 -44.57 13.99
CA PHE A 8 78.64 -45.17 12.93
C PHE A 8 77.12 -45.18 13.23
N TRP A 9 76.72 -45.09 14.50
CA TRP A 9 75.31 -45.15 14.89
C TRP A 9 74.58 -43.79 14.91
N ARG A 10 75.29 -42.66 14.98
CA ARG A 10 74.66 -41.32 14.98
C ARG A 10 74.21 -40.83 13.61
N SER A 11 74.77 -41.39 12.52
CA SER A 11 74.45 -41.01 11.14
C SER A 11 73.21 -41.73 10.59
N ARG A 12 73.03 -43.02 10.91
CA ARG A 12 71.87 -43.80 10.44
C ARG A 12 70.56 -43.42 11.13
N LEU A 13 70.58 -43.03 12.42
CA LEU A 13 69.36 -42.56 13.10
C LEU A 13 68.84 -41.21 12.56
N ARG A 14 69.71 -40.30 12.14
CA ARG A 14 69.30 -39.02 11.51
C ARG A 14 68.64 -39.23 10.13
N HIS A 15 69.15 -40.19 9.34
CA HIS A 15 68.54 -40.51 8.04
C HIS A 15 67.20 -41.25 8.16
N TRP A 16 67.00 -42.05 9.22
CA TRP A 16 65.72 -42.69 9.49
C TRP A 16 64.69 -41.74 10.12
N LEU A 17 65.10 -40.77 10.96
CA LEU A 17 64.18 -39.75 11.49
C LEU A 17 63.72 -38.75 10.42
N LEU A 18 64.58 -38.33 9.50
CA LEU A 18 64.23 -37.36 8.44
C LEU A 18 63.38 -37.98 7.33
N LYS A 19 63.47 -39.29 7.06
CA LYS A 19 62.56 -40.00 6.15
C LYS A 19 61.21 -40.36 6.77
N LEU A 20 61.10 -40.40 8.10
CA LEU A 20 59.80 -40.58 8.78
C LEU A 20 58.98 -39.29 8.81
N ILE A 21 59.62 -38.12 8.76
CA ILE A 21 58.93 -36.81 8.78
C ILE A 21 58.51 -36.36 7.38
N SER A 22 59.12 -36.88 6.31
CA SER A 22 58.80 -36.50 4.91
C SER A 22 57.67 -37.31 4.26
N ASN A 23 57.06 -38.27 4.96
CA ASN A 23 55.98 -39.13 4.46
C ASN A 23 54.73 -39.13 5.36
N LEU A 24 54.61 -38.15 6.25
CA LEU A 24 53.31 -37.76 6.76
C LEU A 24 52.68 -36.88 5.68
N ALA A 25 51.98 -37.52 4.73
CA ALA A 25 50.90 -36.83 4.03
C ALA A 25 50.10 -36.10 5.10
N PRO A 26 49.66 -34.84 4.88
CA PRO A 26 48.77 -34.22 5.82
C PRO A 26 47.62 -35.21 5.99
N LEU A 27 47.42 -35.72 7.21
CA LEU A 27 46.14 -36.30 7.57
C LEU A 27 45.17 -35.23 7.12
N ALA A 28 44.45 -35.50 6.03
CA ALA A 28 43.38 -34.64 5.60
C ALA A 28 42.56 -34.49 6.88
N ALA A 29 42.63 -33.31 7.49
CA ALA A 29 41.71 -32.97 8.54
C ALA A 29 40.38 -33.34 7.90
N CYS A 30 39.67 -34.29 8.49
CA CYS A 30 38.27 -34.45 8.21
C CYS A 30 37.70 -33.10 8.64
N ALA A 31 37.73 -32.13 7.73
CA ALA A 31 37.02 -30.89 7.89
C ALA A 31 35.60 -31.39 7.99
N LEU A 32 35.09 -31.37 9.22
CA LEU A 32 33.65 -31.47 9.43
C LEU A 32 33.05 -30.55 8.36
N PRO A 33 32.08 -31.04 7.56
CA PRO A 33 31.43 -30.17 6.60
C PRO A 33 31.08 -28.90 7.34
N ALA A 34 31.53 -27.75 6.82
CA ALA A 34 31.26 -26.46 7.43
C ALA A 34 29.80 -26.47 7.84
N ALA A 35 29.53 -26.21 9.13
CA ALA A 35 28.18 -26.29 9.68
C ALA A 35 27.25 -25.61 8.68
N ALA A 36 26.28 -26.37 8.16
CA ALA A 36 25.40 -25.87 7.12
C ALA A 36 24.74 -24.60 7.67
N ALA A 37 25.15 -23.47 7.11
CA ALA A 37 24.68 -22.15 7.48
C ALA A 37 23.72 -21.69 6.41
N VAL A 38 22.81 -20.80 6.80
CA VAL A 38 21.84 -20.23 5.88
C VAL A 38 22.54 -19.53 4.71
N PRO A 39 22.09 -19.75 3.45
CA PRO A 39 22.59 -19.05 2.29
C PRO A 39 22.60 -17.54 2.51
N PRO A 40 23.67 -16.83 2.08
CA PRO A 40 23.78 -15.39 2.29
C PRO A 40 22.58 -14.58 1.78
N HIS A 41 21.92 -15.03 0.71
CA HIS A 41 20.74 -14.37 0.18
C HIS A 41 19.53 -14.50 1.11
N GLU A 42 19.26 -15.68 1.69
CA GLU A 42 18.18 -15.86 2.66
C GLU A 42 18.42 -15.02 3.92
N ARG A 43 19.67 -14.99 4.41
CA ARG A 43 20.05 -14.10 5.51
C ARG A 43 19.79 -12.63 5.15
N GLN A 44 20.12 -12.21 3.93
CA GLN A 44 19.89 -10.83 3.49
C GLN A 44 18.40 -10.48 3.47
N VAL A 45 17.52 -11.39 3.04
CA VAL A 45 16.07 -11.18 3.12
C VAL A 45 15.60 -10.91 4.55
N LEU A 46 16.13 -11.65 5.53
CA LEU A 46 15.81 -11.42 6.94
C LEU A 46 16.37 -10.07 7.43
N VAL A 47 17.58 -9.69 7.02
CA VAL A 47 18.15 -8.35 7.32
C VAL A 47 17.27 -7.25 6.73
N ASP A 48 16.78 -7.41 5.51
CA ASP A 48 15.88 -6.46 4.86
C ASP A 48 14.56 -6.36 5.63
N LEU A 49 13.99 -7.49 6.08
CA LEU A 49 12.80 -7.51 6.94
C LEU A 49 13.03 -6.74 8.24
N PHE A 50 14.17 -6.97 8.89
CA PHE A 50 14.55 -6.25 10.11
C PHE A 50 14.66 -4.74 9.85
N ALA A 51 15.31 -4.34 8.75
CA ALA A 51 15.49 -2.94 8.40
C ALA A 51 14.16 -2.27 8.01
N SER A 52 13.33 -2.93 7.20
CA SER A 52 12.10 -2.36 6.64
C SER A 52 10.95 -2.27 7.63
N THR A 53 11.03 -2.99 8.75
CA THR A 53 9.98 -3.06 9.77
C THR A 53 10.40 -2.52 11.14
N SER A 54 11.37 -1.60 11.15
CA SER A 54 11.85 -0.91 12.36
C SER A 54 12.41 -1.87 13.42
N GLY A 55 13.25 -2.83 13.01
CA GLY A 55 13.86 -3.89 13.82
C GLY A 55 14.37 -3.47 15.19
N GLN A 56 14.97 -2.28 15.28
CA GLN A 56 15.48 -1.75 16.55
C GLN A 56 14.38 -1.54 17.62
N GLN A 57 13.14 -1.32 17.20
CA GLN A 57 11.97 -1.10 18.07
C GLN A 57 11.13 -2.35 18.32
N TRP A 58 11.50 -3.51 17.77
CA TRP A 58 10.80 -4.76 18.05
C TRP A 58 10.89 -5.10 19.54
N THR A 59 9.83 -5.74 20.04
CA THR A 59 9.73 -6.16 21.45
C THR A 59 10.83 -7.18 21.78
N THR A 60 10.90 -8.25 21.00
CA THR A 60 11.89 -9.31 21.11
C THR A 60 12.68 -9.40 19.80
N LYS A 61 14.00 -9.29 19.90
CA LYS A 61 14.93 -9.29 18.77
C LYS A 61 16.25 -9.98 19.10
N SER A 62 16.20 -10.97 19.99
CA SER A 62 17.39 -11.69 20.44
C SER A 62 18.15 -12.27 19.23
N ASN A 63 19.46 -12.02 19.23
CA ASN A 63 20.43 -12.46 18.22
C ASN A 63 20.22 -11.93 16.80
N TRP A 64 19.20 -11.10 16.55
CA TRP A 64 19.00 -10.53 15.22
C TRP A 64 20.22 -9.73 14.78
N LEU A 65 20.60 -9.91 13.51
CA LEU A 65 21.81 -9.36 12.87
C LEU A 65 23.14 -10.05 13.26
N ASP A 66 23.13 -11.08 14.10
CA ASP A 66 24.31 -11.90 14.36
C ASP A 66 24.70 -12.77 13.13
N ALA A 67 25.68 -13.66 13.30
CA ALA A 67 26.29 -14.40 12.20
C ALA A 67 25.29 -15.30 11.44
N ASP A 68 24.59 -16.20 12.14
CA ASP A 68 23.73 -17.21 11.53
C ASP A 68 22.33 -17.23 12.16
N PRO A 69 21.26 -16.94 11.40
CA PRO A 69 19.88 -17.02 11.90
C PRO A 69 19.47 -18.42 12.37
N CYS A 70 20.11 -19.48 11.88
CA CYS A 70 19.80 -20.87 12.20
C CYS A 70 20.80 -21.51 13.18
N ASP A 71 21.61 -20.72 13.89
CA ASP A 71 22.52 -21.25 14.89
C ASP A 71 21.76 -22.05 15.97
N ALA A 72 22.33 -23.19 16.39
CA ALA A 72 21.65 -24.08 17.34
C ALA A 72 21.54 -23.51 18.76
N VAL A 73 22.37 -22.53 19.11
CA VAL A 73 22.43 -21.94 20.45
C VAL A 73 21.94 -20.49 20.41
N ASN A 74 22.40 -19.74 19.41
CA ASN A 74 22.17 -18.30 19.23
C ASN A 74 21.39 -17.98 17.96
N GLY A 75 20.48 -18.87 17.53
CA GLY A 75 19.59 -18.61 16.41
C GLY A 75 18.75 -17.36 16.63
N TRP A 76 18.32 -16.72 15.53
CA TRP A 76 17.54 -15.49 15.61
C TRP A 76 16.15 -15.79 16.13
N PHE A 77 15.69 -14.96 17.07
CA PHE A 77 14.36 -15.12 17.63
C PHE A 77 13.28 -15.12 16.52
N GLY A 78 12.42 -16.14 16.52
CA GLY A 78 11.32 -16.26 15.56
C GLY A 78 11.72 -16.81 14.19
N ILE A 79 12.98 -17.22 14.00
CA ILE A 79 13.43 -17.88 12.76
C ILE A 79 13.64 -19.38 13.02
N TYR A 80 13.02 -20.21 12.18
CA TYR A 80 13.18 -21.66 12.24
C TYR A 80 13.57 -22.21 10.88
N CYS A 81 14.35 -23.27 10.93
CA CYS A 81 15.10 -23.77 9.80
C CYS A 81 14.86 -25.26 9.61
N ASP A 82 15.23 -25.76 8.44
CA ASP A 82 15.17 -27.20 8.20
C ASP A 82 16.10 -27.98 9.14
N SER A 83 15.99 -29.32 9.14
CA SER A 83 16.79 -30.17 10.03
C SER A 83 18.30 -30.05 9.79
N ALA A 84 18.70 -29.64 8.59
CA ALA A 84 20.09 -29.36 8.25
C ALA A 84 20.56 -27.98 8.74
N ARG A 85 19.65 -27.07 9.13
CA ARG A 85 19.91 -25.64 9.41
C ARG A 85 20.43 -24.87 8.18
N ALA A 86 20.17 -25.41 7.00
CA ALA A 86 20.61 -24.85 5.73
C ALA A 86 19.58 -23.89 5.14
N HIS A 87 18.30 -23.99 5.48
CA HIS A 87 17.26 -23.15 4.87
C HIS A 87 16.26 -22.65 5.91
N VAL A 88 15.84 -21.39 5.76
CA VAL A 88 14.76 -20.81 6.55
C VAL A 88 13.44 -21.43 6.10
N THR A 89 12.69 -22.00 7.05
CA THR A 89 11.43 -22.70 6.77
C THR A 89 10.24 -22.09 7.52
N TYR A 90 10.44 -21.38 8.63
CA TYR A 90 9.37 -20.67 9.33
C TYR A 90 9.86 -19.31 9.82
N ILE A 91 9.01 -18.29 9.67
CA ILE A 91 9.15 -16.99 10.33
C ILE A 91 7.94 -16.83 11.24
N ALA A 92 8.17 -16.73 12.55
CA ALA A 92 7.13 -16.49 13.56
C ALA A 92 7.52 -15.31 14.44
N LEU A 93 6.93 -14.16 14.14
CA LEU A 93 7.11 -12.91 14.87
C LEU A 93 5.75 -12.29 15.27
N PRO A 94 4.79 -13.06 15.82
CA PRO A 94 3.51 -12.51 16.22
C PRO A 94 3.68 -11.57 17.41
N ASN A 95 2.83 -10.53 17.51
CA ASN A 95 2.81 -9.61 18.65
C ASN A 95 4.17 -8.99 18.99
N ASN A 96 5.00 -8.72 17.98
CA ASN A 96 6.40 -8.35 18.19
C ASN A 96 6.70 -6.86 17.86
N ASN A 97 5.65 -6.07 17.71
CA ASN A 97 5.73 -4.62 17.48
C ASN A 97 6.47 -4.23 16.19
N LEU A 98 6.40 -5.08 15.15
CA LEU A 98 6.95 -4.78 13.83
C LEU A 98 6.21 -3.59 13.21
N ARG A 99 6.96 -2.60 12.70
CA ARG A 99 6.41 -1.36 12.11
C ARG A 99 7.08 -1.04 10.79
N GLY A 100 6.33 -1.11 9.70
CA GLY A 100 6.86 -0.81 8.37
C GLY A 100 6.20 -1.64 7.28
N LYS A 101 6.88 -1.73 6.13
CA LYS A 101 6.44 -2.54 5.00
C LYS A 101 7.19 -3.87 4.99
N LEU A 102 6.53 -4.92 4.54
CA LEU A 102 7.24 -6.16 4.19
C LEU A 102 8.12 -5.91 2.95
N PRO A 103 9.35 -6.46 2.93
CA PRO A 103 10.23 -6.31 1.78
C PRO A 103 9.76 -7.21 0.62
N GLU A 104 9.87 -6.72 -0.61
CA GLU A 104 9.56 -7.52 -1.82
C GLU A 104 10.47 -8.75 -1.95
N THR A 105 11.66 -8.72 -1.35
CA THR A 105 12.62 -9.82 -1.35
C THR A 105 12.16 -11.03 -0.53
N LEU A 106 11.08 -10.92 0.25
CA LEU A 106 10.52 -12.03 1.04
C LEU A 106 10.23 -13.28 0.18
N ASN A 107 9.87 -13.06 -1.09
CA ASN A 107 9.55 -14.13 -2.02
C ASN A 107 10.74 -14.99 -2.46
N GLN A 108 11.97 -14.59 -2.12
CA GLN A 108 13.20 -15.32 -2.42
C GLN A 108 13.45 -16.47 -1.43
N LEU A 109 12.71 -16.56 -0.33
CA LEU A 109 12.77 -17.67 0.60
C LEU A 109 11.97 -18.86 0.05
N THR A 110 12.50 -19.54 -0.97
CA THR A 110 11.77 -20.57 -1.73
C THR A 110 11.40 -21.81 -0.91
N MET A 111 12.15 -22.07 0.17
CA MET A 111 11.94 -23.18 1.10
C MET A 111 11.03 -22.81 2.29
N LEU A 112 10.56 -21.56 2.35
CA LEU A 112 9.72 -21.07 3.42
C LEU A 112 8.35 -21.76 3.39
N LYS A 113 7.97 -22.35 4.51
CA LYS A 113 6.73 -23.11 4.70
C LYS A 113 5.69 -22.31 5.47
N SER A 114 6.11 -21.47 6.41
CA SER A 114 5.17 -20.70 7.22
C SER A 114 5.65 -19.28 7.46
N VAL A 115 4.72 -18.34 7.37
CA VAL A 115 4.87 -16.96 7.81
C VAL A 115 3.77 -16.68 8.83
N GLU A 116 4.16 -16.25 10.03
CA GLU A 116 3.27 -15.79 11.08
C GLU A 116 3.74 -14.41 11.57
N LEU A 117 3.03 -13.37 11.17
CA LEU A 117 3.31 -11.96 11.52
C LEU A 117 2.09 -11.28 12.15
N THR A 118 1.22 -12.09 12.75
CA THR A 118 -0.04 -11.70 13.37
C THR A 118 0.12 -10.61 14.44
N SER A 119 -0.84 -9.69 14.52
CA SER A 119 -0.91 -8.67 15.57
C SER A 119 0.35 -7.80 15.63
N ASN A 120 0.67 -7.18 14.50
CA ASN A 120 1.76 -6.21 14.37
C ASN A 120 1.23 -4.90 13.77
N PHE A 121 2.13 -3.96 13.46
CA PHE A 121 1.80 -2.67 12.86
C PHE A 121 2.38 -2.58 11.43
N LEU A 122 2.33 -3.70 10.69
CA LEU A 122 2.80 -3.76 9.30
C LEU A 122 1.78 -3.09 8.37
N TRP A 123 2.26 -2.32 7.40
CA TRP A 123 1.43 -1.52 6.51
C TRP A 123 1.93 -1.55 5.06
N GLY A 124 1.13 -0.99 4.16
CA GLY A 124 1.39 -1.03 2.71
C GLY A 124 0.89 -2.33 2.07
N PRO A 125 1.26 -2.60 0.81
CA PRO A 125 0.87 -3.83 0.14
C PRO A 125 1.54 -5.06 0.74
N ILE A 126 0.83 -6.19 0.73
CA ILE A 126 1.47 -7.49 0.87
C ILE A 126 2.30 -7.73 -0.40
N PRO A 127 3.61 -8.01 -0.30
CA PRO A 127 4.46 -8.22 -1.46
C PRO A 127 4.03 -9.47 -2.23
N SER A 128 4.60 -9.64 -3.43
CA SER A 128 4.34 -10.86 -4.20
C SER A 128 4.76 -12.10 -3.40
N LEU A 129 3.91 -13.13 -3.40
CA LEU A 129 4.24 -14.43 -2.78
C LEU A 129 4.80 -15.43 -3.80
N GLN A 130 4.91 -15.01 -5.07
CA GLN A 130 5.38 -15.84 -6.17
C GLN A 130 6.86 -16.22 -5.97
N GLY A 131 7.14 -17.52 -5.97
CA GLY A 131 8.48 -18.07 -5.72
C GLY A 131 8.58 -18.85 -4.40
N MET A 132 7.69 -18.59 -3.43
CA MET A 132 7.61 -19.36 -2.18
C MET A 132 6.81 -20.66 -2.41
N THR A 133 7.31 -21.54 -3.27
CA THR A 133 6.58 -22.74 -3.71
C THR A 133 6.33 -23.75 -2.60
N ALA A 134 7.13 -23.72 -1.52
CA ALA A 134 6.96 -24.55 -0.34
C ALA A 134 5.97 -23.97 0.69
N LEU A 135 5.41 -22.77 0.45
CA LEU A 135 4.56 -22.07 1.40
C LEU A 135 3.29 -22.87 1.66
N PHE A 136 3.07 -23.17 2.93
CA PHE A 136 1.99 -23.99 3.45
C PHE A 136 1.00 -23.15 4.28
N SER A 137 1.50 -22.20 5.05
CA SER A 137 0.68 -21.28 5.86
C SER A 137 1.19 -19.84 5.73
N PHE A 138 0.26 -18.91 5.56
CA PHE A 138 0.55 -17.47 5.57
C PHE A 138 -0.47 -16.76 6.46
N ASP A 139 -0.03 -16.31 7.63
CA ASP A 139 -0.84 -15.56 8.59
C ASP A 139 -0.21 -14.18 8.84
N VAL A 140 -0.92 -13.15 8.39
CA VAL A 140 -0.56 -11.74 8.59
C VAL A 140 -1.74 -10.95 9.13
N ARG A 141 -2.67 -11.63 9.80
CA ARG A 141 -3.88 -10.99 10.32
C ARG A 141 -3.57 -9.94 11.40
N ASP A 142 -4.54 -9.09 11.68
CA ASP A 142 -4.45 -8.04 12.70
C ASP A 142 -3.23 -7.13 12.46
N ASN A 143 -3.24 -6.48 11.32
CA ASN A 143 -2.20 -5.56 10.85
C ASN A 143 -2.86 -4.36 10.13
N LEU A 144 -2.07 -3.57 9.41
CA LEU A 144 -2.52 -2.38 8.69
C LEU A 144 -2.24 -2.49 7.18
N PHE A 145 -2.18 -3.71 6.62
CA PHE A 145 -1.92 -3.92 5.20
C PHE A 145 -3.02 -3.28 4.33
N THR A 146 -2.61 -2.66 3.23
CA THR A 146 -3.48 -1.97 2.25
C THR A 146 -3.24 -2.51 0.84
N GLY A 147 -4.07 -2.12 -0.14
CA GLY A 147 -3.95 -2.62 -1.51
C GLY A 147 -4.59 -4.00 -1.68
N SER A 148 -4.32 -4.67 -2.79
CA SER A 148 -4.95 -5.95 -3.14
C SER A 148 -4.30 -7.15 -2.47
N VAL A 149 -5.09 -8.20 -2.24
CA VAL A 149 -4.55 -9.53 -1.96
C VAL A 149 -3.67 -9.96 -3.15
N PRO A 150 -2.41 -10.36 -2.94
CA PRO A 150 -1.50 -10.73 -4.03
C PRO A 150 -1.97 -12.01 -4.72
N SER A 151 -1.55 -12.23 -5.97
CA SER A 151 -1.86 -13.46 -6.69
C SER A 151 -1.33 -14.69 -5.94
N LEU A 152 -2.21 -15.67 -5.72
CA LEU A 152 -1.89 -16.96 -5.10
C LEU A 152 -1.65 -18.07 -6.13
N ALA A 153 -1.66 -17.73 -7.43
CA ALA A 153 -1.42 -18.69 -8.50
C ALA A 153 -0.07 -19.40 -8.32
N GLY A 154 -0.01 -20.71 -8.51
CA GLY A 154 1.23 -21.48 -8.41
C GLY A 154 1.69 -21.82 -6.98
N LEU A 155 1.00 -21.34 -5.93
CA LEU A 155 1.25 -21.75 -4.54
C LEU A 155 0.57 -23.08 -4.23
N THR A 156 1.04 -24.16 -4.87
CA THR A 156 0.40 -25.48 -4.86
C THR A 156 0.44 -26.21 -3.52
N SER A 157 1.22 -25.71 -2.56
CA SER A 157 1.32 -26.27 -1.20
C SER A 157 0.56 -25.45 -0.16
N LEU A 158 -0.02 -24.30 -0.54
CA LEU A 158 -0.67 -23.39 0.40
C LEU A 158 -1.96 -24.02 0.91
N ALA A 159 -2.03 -24.27 2.21
CA ALA A 159 -3.15 -24.88 2.90
C ALA A 159 -3.94 -23.88 3.74
N GLY A 160 -3.27 -22.88 4.31
CA GLY A 160 -3.88 -21.82 5.12
C GLY A 160 -3.44 -20.43 4.68
N PHE A 161 -4.40 -19.51 4.58
CA PHE A 161 -4.17 -18.11 4.21
C PHE A 161 -5.06 -17.20 5.05
N ASP A 162 -4.46 -16.52 6.03
CA ASP A 162 -5.14 -15.59 6.93
C ASP A 162 -4.59 -14.18 6.75
N VAL A 163 -5.44 -13.32 6.20
CA VAL A 163 -5.18 -11.88 6.01
C VAL A 163 -6.26 -11.04 6.67
N SER A 164 -7.05 -11.61 7.59
CA SER A 164 -8.14 -10.89 8.27
C SER A 164 -7.64 -9.69 9.06
N ASP A 165 -8.56 -8.82 9.47
CA ASP A 165 -8.26 -7.69 10.35
C ASP A 165 -7.16 -6.79 9.78
N ASN A 166 -7.33 -6.42 8.50
CA ASN A 166 -6.45 -5.53 7.76
C ASN A 166 -7.27 -4.46 7.01
N LYS A 167 -6.63 -3.73 6.09
CA LYS A 167 -7.23 -2.68 5.27
C LYS A 167 -7.11 -2.99 3.77
N LEU A 168 -7.11 -4.27 3.40
CA LEU A 168 -6.98 -4.72 2.02
C LEU A 168 -8.21 -4.36 1.19
N THR A 169 -8.01 -4.04 -0.09
CA THR A 169 -9.04 -3.57 -1.03
C THR A 169 -8.99 -4.34 -2.35
N GLY A 170 -9.96 -4.13 -3.24
CA GLY A 170 -9.93 -4.69 -4.59
C GLY A 170 -10.41 -6.15 -4.67
N PRO A 171 -10.25 -6.80 -5.83
CA PRO A 171 -10.74 -8.16 -6.05
C PRO A 171 -9.94 -9.20 -5.28
N VAL A 172 -10.60 -10.28 -4.89
CA VAL A 172 -9.94 -11.46 -4.31
C VAL A 172 -9.43 -12.35 -5.46
N PRO A 173 -8.17 -12.81 -5.42
CA PRO A 173 -7.62 -13.71 -6.43
C PRO A 173 -8.31 -15.08 -6.39
N ALA A 174 -8.14 -15.89 -7.42
CA ALA A 174 -8.61 -17.27 -7.40
C ALA A 174 -7.95 -18.06 -6.25
N ALA A 175 -8.76 -18.78 -5.48
CA ALA A 175 -8.28 -19.67 -4.43
C ALA A 175 -7.41 -20.80 -5.02
N PRO A 176 -6.22 -21.07 -4.47
CA PRO A 176 -5.48 -22.28 -4.80
C PRO A 176 -6.29 -23.54 -4.43
N PRO A 177 -6.25 -24.59 -5.26
CA PRO A 177 -6.98 -25.83 -4.97
C PRO A 177 -6.42 -26.60 -3.75
N SER A 178 -5.24 -26.21 -3.25
CA SER A 178 -4.58 -26.81 -2.09
C SER A 178 -5.08 -26.28 -0.75
N LEU A 179 -5.88 -25.19 -0.74
CA LEU A 179 -6.42 -24.63 0.49
C LEU A 179 -7.28 -25.65 1.23
N TRP A 180 -7.07 -25.77 2.53
CA TRP A 180 -7.86 -26.63 3.37
C TRP A 180 -9.17 -25.95 3.76
N ASP A 181 -10.20 -26.78 3.93
CA ASP A 181 -11.50 -26.35 4.43
C ASP A 181 -11.34 -25.67 5.79
N ASN A 182 -12.03 -24.53 5.97
CA ASN A 182 -12.05 -23.76 7.21
C ASN A 182 -10.66 -23.39 7.79
N SER A 183 -9.65 -23.22 6.91
CA SER A 183 -8.26 -22.93 7.29
C SER A 183 -7.76 -21.56 6.82
N SER A 184 -8.62 -20.75 6.19
CA SER A 184 -8.28 -19.42 5.67
C SER A 184 -9.26 -18.36 6.18
N ARG A 185 -8.82 -17.10 6.29
CA ARG A 185 -9.71 -15.96 6.57
C ARG A 185 -9.30 -14.74 5.75
N LEU A 186 -10.28 -14.13 5.10
CA LEU A 186 -10.10 -12.92 4.29
C LEU A 186 -10.71 -11.68 4.93
N CYS A 187 -11.58 -11.84 5.92
CA CYS A 187 -12.38 -10.76 6.49
C CYS A 187 -12.17 -10.72 8.02
N PRO A 188 -12.21 -9.53 8.64
CA PRO A 188 -12.62 -8.25 8.06
C PRO A 188 -11.52 -7.56 7.24
N ASN A 189 -11.91 -7.02 6.08
CA ASN A 189 -11.12 -6.18 5.17
C ASN A 189 -12.11 -5.36 4.31
N TYR A 190 -11.60 -4.52 3.41
CA TYR A 190 -12.39 -3.74 2.42
C TYR A 190 -12.38 -4.38 1.02
N LEU A 191 -12.35 -5.71 0.96
CA LEU A 191 -12.30 -6.46 -0.29
C LEU A 191 -13.60 -6.32 -1.07
N ASN A 192 -13.49 -6.39 -2.39
CA ASN A 192 -14.65 -6.47 -3.25
C ASN A 192 -15.38 -7.78 -2.95
N THR A 193 -16.62 -7.69 -2.51
CA THR A 193 -17.45 -8.86 -2.26
C THR A 193 -17.70 -9.59 -3.59
N PRO A 194 -17.62 -10.93 -3.62
CA PRO A 194 -17.59 -11.69 -4.86
C PRO A 194 -19.00 -11.92 -5.42
N SER A 195 -19.02 -12.41 -6.65
CA SER A 195 -20.14 -13.16 -7.24
C SER A 195 -20.42 -14.44 -6.44
N PRO A 196 -21.68 -14.94 -6.37
CA PRO A 196 -22.07 -16.16 -5.64
C PRO A 196 -21.38 -17.48 -6.07
N THR A 197 -20.44 -17.44 -7.02
CA THR A 197 -19.77 -18.61 -7.61
C THR A 197 -18.44 -18.98 -6.97
N ASP A 198 -18.02 -18.28 -5.91
CA ASP A 198 -16.69 -18.44 -5.31
C ASP A 198 -16.63 -19.56 -4.27
N THR A 199 -17.00 -20.78 -4.69
CA THR A 199 -17.16 -21.94 -3.81
C THR A 199 -15.86 -22.36 -3.14
N ALA A 200 -14.71 -22.17 -3.80
CA ALA A 200 -13.40 -22.51 -3.27
C ALA A 200 -13.05 -21.65 -2.04
N TRP A 201 -13.25 -20.32 -2.11
CA TRP A 201 -13.06 -19.47 -0.94
C TRP A 201 -14.10 -19.70 0.15
N ASN A 202 -15.35 -20.02 -0.23
CA ASN A 202 -16.38 -20.38 0.75
C ASN A 202 -15.97 -21.63 1.56
N MET A 203 -15.48 -22.67 0.88
CA MET A 203 -14.93 -23.87 1.53
C MET A 203 -13.71 -23.53 2.40
N ALA A 204 -12.74 -22.80 1.86
CA ALA A 204 -11.53 -22.46 2.60
C ALA A 204 -11.79 -21.62 3.88
N THR A 205 -12.85 -20.80 3.90
CA THR A 205 -13.15 -19.91 5.04
C THR A 205 -14.18 -20.43 6.03
N SER A 206 -15.07 -21.34 5.60
CA SER A 206 -16.17 -21.85 6.44
C SER A 206 -16.32 -23.37 6.44
N GLY A 207 -15.63 -24.06 5.52
CA GLY A 207 -15.83 -25.47 5.23
C GLY A 207 -17.18 -25.77 4.57
N GLN A 208 -17.91 -24.74 4.11
CA GLN A 208 -19.26 -24.86 3.56
C GLN A 208 -19.36 -24.06 2.25
N PRO A 209 -19.81 -24.67 1.13
CA PRO A 209 -19.78 -24.00 -0.17
C PRO A 209 -20.86 -22.90 -0.30
N ALA A 210 -21.92 -23.00 0.50
CA ALA A 210 -23.04 -22.06 0.52
C ALA A 210 -22.84 -20.87 1.47
N GLN A 211 -21.82 -20.91 2.33
CA GLN A 211 -21.52 -19.81 3.25
C GLN A 211 -20.51 -18.87 2.58
N PRO A 212 -20.92 -17.66 2.17
CA PRO A 212 -20.05 -16.77 1.44
C PRO A 212 -18.90 -16.33 2.35
N TRP A 213 -17.65 -16.43 1.86
CA TRP A 213 -16.48 -15.97 2.59
C TRP A 213 -16.59 -14.49 3.01
N SER A 214 -17.34 -13.70 2.24
CA SER A 214 -17.56 -12.28 2.46
C SER A 214 -18.55 -11.97 3.58
N ALA A 215 -19.17 -12.97 4.22
CA ALA A 215 -20.18 -12.76 5.27
C ALA A 215 -19.68 -11.87 6.43
N SER A 216 -18.38 -11.95 6.73
CA SER A 216 -17.73 -11.19 7.80
C SER A 216 -16.94 -9.97 7.29
N CYS A 217 -16.96 -9.67 6.00
CA CYS A 217 -16.31 -8.48 5.49
C CYS A 217 -17.17 -7.27 5.88
N SER A 218 -16.55 -6.32 6.59
CA SER A 218 -17.19 -5.08 6.97
C SER A 218 -17.77 -4.44 5.71
N ALA A 219 -19.09 -4.21 5.70
CA ALA A 219 -19.71 -3.47 4.62
C ALA A 219 -18.88 -2.19 4.40
N PRO A 220 -18.41 -1.91 3.17
CA PRO A 220 -17.47 -0.83 2.92
C PRO A 220 -18.07 0.43 3.52
N TYR A 221 -17.34 1.06 4.45
CA TYR A 221 -17.75 2.31 5.08
C TYR A 221 -18.18 3.27 3.98
N ARG A 222 -19.48 3.49 3.93
CA ARG A 222 -20.18 4.25 2.90
C ARG A 222 -20.07 5.71 3.30
N VAL A 223 -19.22 6.50 2.62
CA VAL A 223 -19.25 7.96 2.81
C VAL A 223 -20.54 8.48 2.19
N SER A 224 -21.46 9.03 2.99
CA SER A 224 -22.66 9.70 2.47
C SER A 224 -22.25 11.05 1.88
N VAL A 225 -22.34 11.18 0.56
CA VAL A 225 -22.14 12.46 -0.12
C VAL A 225 -23.47 13.19 -0.17
N SER A 226 -23.61 14.25 0.64
CA SER A 226 -24.77 15.16 0.58
C SER A 226 -24.40 16.38 -0.26
N ILE A 227 -25.11 16.60 -1.37
CA ILE A 227 -24.95 17.80 -2.20
C ILE A 227 -25.98 18.81 -1.73
N THR A 228 -25.54 19.87 -1.06
CA THR A 228 -26.44 20.97 -0.67
C THR A 228 -26.36 22.06 -1.73
N ALA A 229 -27.37 22.12 -2.59
CA ALA A 229 -27.65 23.33 -3.38
C ALA A 229 -28.42 24.33 -2.49
N ALA A 230 -28.27 25.63 -2.77
CA ALA A 230 -28.85 26.74 -2.02
C ALA A 230 -30.37 26.58 -1.71
N PRO A 231 -30.93 27.31 -0.73
CA PRO A 231 -32.17 26.93 -0.05
C PRO A 231 -33.34 26.76 -1.03
N GLY A 232 -33.94 25.56 -1.06
CA GLY A 232 -35.16 25.27 -1.81
C GLY A 232 -35.12 24.04 -2.72
N THR A 233 -33.96 23.42 -2.93
CA THR A 233 -33.85 22.17 -3.73
C THR A 233 -33.52 20.97 -2.84
N ALA A 234 -34.32 19.91 -2.93
CA ALA A 234 -34.11 18.68 -2.18
C ALA A 234 -32.71 18.08 -2.46
N SER A 235 -32.01 17.65 -1.40
CA SER A 235 -30.76 16.90 -1.53
C SER A 235 -31.01 15.62 -2.34
N PRO A 236 -30.17 15.29 -3.35
CA PRO A 236 -30.19 13.97 -3.96
C PRO A 236 -29.93 12.88 -2.92
N PRO A 237 -30.34 11.62 -3.18
CA PRO A 237 -29.90 10.49 -2.38
C PRO A 237 -28.37 10.44 -2.36
N GLY A 238 -27.79 10.21 -1.17
CA GLY A 238 -26.35 10.27 -0.98
C GLY A 238 -25.61 9.27 -1.87
N TYR A 239 -24.54 9.72 -2.51
CA TYR A 239 -23.62 8.85 -3.24
C TYR A 239 -22.58 8.27 -2.29
N LEU A 240 -22.12 7.05 -2.56
CA LEU A 240 -21.19 6.33 -1.71
C LEU A 240 -19.88 6.12 -2.46
N ILE A 241 -18.78 6.66 -1.93
CA ILE A 241 -17.47 6.68 -2.61
C ILE A 241 -16.39 6.07 -1.70
N PRO A 242 -15.49 5.21 -2.22
CA PRO A 242 -14.41 4.62 -1.42
C PRO A 242 -13.42 5.67 -0.88
N LEU A 243 -12.97 5.51 0.37
CA LEU A 243 -11.92 6.33 0.97
C LEU A 243 -10.58 6.11 0.24
N GLY A 244 -9.81 7.18 0.02
CA GLY A 244 -8.55 7.15 -0.73
C GLY A 244 -8.72 7.15 -2.26
N SER A 245 -9.95 7.18 -2.77
CA SER A 245 -10.22 7.32 -4.20
C SER A 245 -10.27 8.79 -4.65
N THR A 246 -10.15 9.02 -5.96
CA THR A 246 -10.48 10.31 -6.58
C THR A 246 -11.89 10.24 -7.14
N ALA A 247 -12.78 11.08 -6.64
CA ALA A 247 -14.15 11.17 -7.12
C ALA A 247 -14.25 12.19 -8.25
N THR A 248 -14.94 11.85 -9.35
CA THR A 248 -15.30 12.79 -10.41
C THR A 248 -16.79 13.10 -10.33
N PHE A 249 -17.12 14.39 -10.19
CA PHE A 249 -18.51 14.85 -10.13
C PHE A 249 -18.82 15.67 -11.38
N SER A 250 -20.01 15.47 -11.95
CA SER A 250 -20.52 16.32 -13.03
C SER A 250 -21.80 16.99 -12.55
N VAL A 251 -21.87 18.31 -12.69
CA VAL A 251 -23.04 19.11 -12.28
C VAL A 251 -23.67 19.73 -13.51
N THR A 252 -24.96 19.43 -13.69
CA THR A 252 -25.80 20.05 -14.71
C THR A 252 -26.64 21.14 -14.06
N PRO A 253 -26.46 22.43 -14.43
CA PRO A 253 -27.23 23.53 -13.88
C PRO A 253 -28.70 23.50 -14.37
N PRO A 254 -29.63 24.09 -13.59
CA PRO A 254 -31.02 24.29 -14.02
C PRO A 254 -31.13 25.16 -15.28
N ALA A 255 -32.25 25.03 -16.01
CA ALA A 255 -32.50 25.82 -17.20
C ALA A 255 -32.40 27.34 -16.93
N GLY A 256 -31.65 28.06 -17.76
CA GLY A 256 -31.40 29.50 -17.61
C GLY A 256 -30.27 29.87 -16.63
N GLN A 257 -29.56 28.89 -16.06
CA GLN A 257 -28.43 29.12 -15.15
C GLN A 257 -27.14 28.43 -15.64
N VAL A 258 -25.99 28.94 -15.17
CA VAL A 258 -24.67 28.31 -15.32
C VAL A 258 -24.02 28.11 -13.96
N VAL A 259 -23.13 27.13 -13.86
CA VAL A 259 -22.34 26.91 -12.65
C VAL A 259 -21.42 28.11 -12.43
N ASN A 260 -21.47 28.69 -11.23
CA ASN A 260 -20.69 29.87 -10.88
C ASN A 260 -19.43 29.51 -10.08
N GLN A 261 -19.56 28.69 -9.03
CA GLN A 261 -18.45 28.19 -8.22
C GLN A 261 -18.76 26.79 -7.67
N VAL A 262 -17.70 26.01 -7.47
CA VAL A 262 -17.75 24.70 -6.81
C VAL A 262 -16.66 24.65 -5.74
N SER A 263 -16.98 24.17 -4.55
CA SER A 263 -16.01 23.84 -3.49
C SER A 263 -16.35 22.50 -2.85
N SER A 264 -15.33 21.67 -2.61
CA SER A 264 -15.47 20.36 -1.97
C SER A 264 -14.56 20.22 -0.74
N GLY A 265 -15.09 19.62 0.32
CA GLY A 265 -14.34 19.26 1.53
C GLY A 265 -14.59 17.81 1.92
N CYS A 266 -13.58 16.97 1.74
CA CYS A 266 -13.61 15.55 2.11
C CYS A 266 -12.51 15.29 3.16
N GLY A 267 -12.82 15.46 4.45
CA GLY A 267 -11.94 15.06 5.56
C GLY A 267 -11.15 16.13 6.34
N VAL A 268 -11.33 17.44 6.11
CA VAL A 268 -10.68 18.53 6.89
C VAL A 268 -11.55 19.80 6.92
N PRO A 269 -11.37 20.76 7.86
CA PRO A 269 -12.13 22.01 7.85
C PRO A 269 -11.74 22.85 6.62
N PHE A 270 -12.65 22.90 5.64
CA PHE A 270 -12.80 23.87 4.56
C PHE A 270 -11.59 24.75 4.22
N PHE A 271 -10.59 24.25 3.49
CA PHE A 271 -9.68 25.12 2.74
C PHE A 271 -9.15 24.44 1.47
N ALA A 272 -9.83 24.66 0.36
CA ALA A 272 -9.22 24.65 -0.97
C ALA A 272 -9.89 25.74 -1.84
N PRO A 273 -9.13 26.56 -2.58
CA PRO A 273 -9.69 27.65 -3.38
C PRO A 273 -10.42 27.11 -4.62
N PRO A 274 -11.41 27.86 -5.15
CA PRO A 274 -12.21 27.42 -6.28
C PRO A 274 -11.43 27.62 -7.59
N LEU A 275 -11.43 26.62 -8.47
CA LEU A 275 -11.10 26.84 -9.88
C LEU A 275 -12.02 26.00 -10.75
N VAL A 276 -13.14 26.59 -11.16
CA VAL A 276 -13.74 26.23 -12.44
C VAL A 276 -14.21 27.49 -13.15
N THR A 277 -13.88 27.56 -14.44
CA THR A 277 -14.49 28.53 -15.35
C THR A 277 -15.98 28.22 -15.51
N PRO A 278 -16.86 29.23 -15.46
CA PRO A 278 -18.30 29.02 -15.60
C PRO A 278 -18.69 28.34 -16.90
N GLY A 279 -19.72 27.49 -16.87
CA GLY A 279 -20.20 26.83 -18.08
C GLY A 279 -21.52 26.06 -17.92
N PRO A 280 -22.07 25.57 -19.05
CA PRO A 280 -23.34 24.84 -19.11
C PRO A 280 -23.26 23.41 -18.56
N LEU A 281 -22.07 22.82 -18.48
CA LEU A 281 -21.78 21.56 -17.78
C LEU A 281 -20.40 21.70 -17.14
N THR A 282 -20.25 21.27 -15.89
CA THR A 282 -18.97 21.36 -15.20
C THR A 282 -18.61 20.04 -14.52
N THR A 283 -17.40 19.55 -14.80
CA THR A 283 -16.84 18.34 -14.18
C THR A 283 -15.65 18.73 -13.31
N PHE A 284 -15.57 18.18 -12.10
CA PHE A 284 -14.45 18.41 -11.18
C PHE A 284 -14.09 17.14 -10.40
N THR A 285 -12.84 17.07 -9.95
CA THR A 285 -12.29 15.92 -9.23
C THR A 285 -11.78 16.29 -7.85
N THR A 286 -12.08 15.48 -6.83
CA THR A 286 -11.57 15.67 -5.47
C THR A 286 -11.13 14.34 -4.85
N PRO A 287 -10.01 14.32 -4.10
CA PRO A 287 -9.63 13.16 -3.30
C PRO A 287 -10.59 12.99 -2.11
N VAL A 288 -10.91 11.75 -1.77
CA VAL A 288 -11.79 11.40 -0.64
C VAL A 288 -10.94 10.97 0.55
N LEU A 289 -10.68 11.89 1.48
CA LEU A 289 -9.71 11.68 2.57
C LEU A 289 -10.34 11.54 3.97
N GLY A 290 -11.66 11.63 4.12
CA GLY A 290 -12.34 11.41 5.39
C GLY A 290 -13.77 10.88 5.24
N ASP A 291 -14.42 10.64 6.38
CA ASP A 291 -15.68 9.87 6.48
C ASP A 291 -16.94 10.65 6.03
N SER A 292 -16.78 11.92 5.67
CA SER A 292 -17.84 12.79 5.14
C SER A 292 -17.28 13.74 4.07
N CYS A 293 -18.05 13.91 2.99
CA CYS A 293 -17.75 14.82 1.90
C CYS A 293 -18.89 15.82 1.74
N LEU A 294 -18.57 17.12 1.87
CA LEU A 294 -19.50 18.21 1.57
C LEU A 294 -19.10 18.87 0.26
N ILE A 295 -20.08 19.00 -0.64
CA ILE A 295 -19.92 19.68 -1.93
C ILE A 295 -20.88 20.86 -1.94
N PHE A 296 -20.32 22.05 -2.12
CA PHE A 296 -21.06 23.30 -2.30
C PHE A 296 -20.97 23.74 -3.76
N VAL A 297 -22.12 24.01 -4.36
CA VAL A 297 -22.24 24.53 -5.73
C VAL A 297 -23.09 25.80 -5.70
N THR A 298 -22.59 26.86 -6.34
CA THR A 298 -23.37 28.07 -6.60
C THR A 298 -23.67 28.21 -8.08
N TYR A 299 -24.84 28.76 -8.40
CA TYR A 299 -25.29 29.03 -9.76
C TYR A 299 -25.45 30.53 -9.97
N ARG A 300 -25.39 30.97 -11.22
CA ARG A 300 -25.79 32.32 -11.63
C ARG A 300 -26.60 32.26 -12.92
N ALA A 301 -27.28 33.36 -13.27
CA ALA A 301 -28.00 33.47 -14.53
C ALA A 301 -27.04 33.30 -15.73
N ALA A 302 -27.49 32.54 -16.75
CA ALA A 302 -26.77 32.37 -17.99
C ALA A 302 -26.81 33.68 -18.82
N LEU A 303 -25.67 34.09 -19.37
CA LEU A 303 -25.63 35.20 -20.33
C LEU A 303 -26.11 34.74 -21.72
N PRO A 304 -26.52 35.67 -22.61
CA PRO A 304 -26.92 35.33 -23.97
C PRO A 304 -25.80 34.56 -24.70
N GLY A 305 -26.06 33.30 -25.05
CA GLY A 305 -25.08 32.39 -25.68
C GLY A 305 -24.52 31.29 -24.77
N GLU A 306 -24.81 31.28 -23.47
CA GLU A 306 -24.29 30.28 -22.50
C GLU A 306 -25.28 29.15 -22.14
N GLY A 307 -26.50 29.16 -22.67
CA GLY A 307 -27.57 28.22 -22.28
C GLY A 307 -27.51 26.86 -22.97
N ASN A 308 -27.83 25.79 -22.24
CA ASN A 308 -28.00 24.45 -22.80
C ASN A 308 -29.31 24.41 -23.61
N GLY A 309 -29.20 24.31 -24.93
CA GLY A 309 -30.30 24.43 -25.87
C GLY A 309 -31.34 23.32 -25.70
N GLY A 310 -32.57 23.70 -25.38
CA GLY A 310 -33.75 22.85 -25.43
C GLY A 310 -34.93 23.62 -26.02
N GLY A 311 -35.26 23.34 -27.30
CA GLY A 311 -36.57 23.63 -27.89
C GLY A 311 -36.61 24.69 -29.00
N ASN A 312 -36.80 24.20 -30.23
CA ASN A 312 -37.30 24.87 -31.45
C ASN A 312 -36.40 25.89 -32.17
N ALA A 313 -35.44 25.37 -32.95
CA ALA A 313 -34.91 26.08 -34.12
C ALA A 313 -35.67 25.64 -35.38
N ALA A 314 -36.66 26.44 -35.77
CA ALA A 314 -37.09 26.55 -37.17
C ALA A 314 -36.50 27.83 -37.75
N ALA A 315 -36.17 27.75 -39.05
CA ALA A 315 -35.64 28.78 -39.94
C ALA A 315 -34.13 29.09 -39.83
N VAL A 316 -33.36 28.32 -40.60
CA VAL A 316 -32.16 28.83 -41.28
C VAL A 316 -32.62 29.87 -42.30
N THR A 317 -32.13 31.10 -42.21
CA THR A 317 -31.86 31.96 -43.38
C THR A 317 -30.71 32.93 -43.12
N SER A 318 -29.63 32.70 -43.88
CA SER A 318 -28.68 33.65 -44.47
C SER A 318 -28.02 34.76 -43.65
N VAL A 319 -26.69 34.69 -43.67
CA VAL A 319 -25.65 35.70 -43.38
C VAL A 319 -25.84 36.97 -44.23
N PRO A 320 -25.38 38.14 -43.76
CA PRO A 320 -24.25 38.74 -44.46
C PRO A 320 -23.17 39.32 -43.52
N THR A 321 -21.92 39.11 -43.89
CA THR A 321 -20.78 39.95 -43.53
C THR A 321 -20.67 41.08 -44.57
N LEU A 322 -20.45 42.33 -44.13
CA LEU A 322 -19.54 43.32 -44.76
C LEU A 322 -19.62 44.72 -44.11
N SER A 323 -18.44 45.19 -43.69
CA SER A 323 -17.83 46.52 -43.87
C SER A 323 -18.58 47.84 -43.54
N THR A 324 -17.96 48.58 -42.61
CA THR A 324 -17.58 50.03 -42.63
C THR A 324 -18.64 51.15 -42.73
N TRP A 325 -18.42 52.17 -41.86
CA TRP A 325 -18.82 53.61 -41.88
C TRP A 325 -20.11 54.09 -41.19
N GLY A 326 -19.93 55.08 -40.27
CA GLY A 326 -20.86 56.17 -39.91
C GLY A 326 -21.57 56.06 -38.53
N LEU A 327 -21.12 56.69 -37.42
CA LEU A 327 -21.31 58.11 -36.97
C LEU A 327 -22.80 58.51 -36.86
N LEU A 328 -23.41 59.12 -35.82
CA LEU A 328 -23.11 60.02 -34.67
C LEU A 328 -24.33 59.91 -33.69
N LEU A 329 -24.38 60.31 -32.41
CA LEU A 329 -24.10 61.58 -31.68
C LEU A 329 -23.98 61.24 -30.16
N LEU A 330 -22.98 61.71 -29.39
CA LEU A 330 -22.82 63.03 -28.70
C LEU A 330 -23.94 63.32 -27.65
N GLY A 331 -23.72 63.77 -26.41
CA GLY A 331 -22.55 64.25 -25.65
C GLY A 331 -23.00 65.21 -24.52
N TRP A 332 -22.08 65.53 -23.57
CA TRP A 332 -22.05 66.66 -22.59
C TRP A 332 -22.96 66.53 -21.33
N LEU A 333 -22.59 66.84 -20.07
CA LEU A 333 -21.54 67.65 -19.40
C LEU A 333 -21.10 66.97 -18.06
N ALA A 334 -19.83 66.89 -17.65
CA ALA A 334 -18.91 67.92 -17.08
C ALA A 334 -19.11 68.11 -15.54
N THR A 335 -18.15 68.36 -14.64
CA THR A 335 -16.67 68.53 -14.63
C THR A 335 -16.21 68.79 -13.16
N CYS A 336 -14.97 68.37 -12.82
CA CYS A 336 -13.91 69.04 -12.00
C CYS A 336 -14.20 69.62 -10.58
N LEU A 337 -13.26 69.90 -9.64
CA LEU A 337 -11.79 70.17 -9.57
C LEU A 337 -11.42 70.02 -8.04
N VAL A 338 -10.38 69.30 -7.58
CA VAL A 338 -8.96 69.72 -7.34
C VAL A 338 -8.64 70.41 -5.98
N LEU A 339 -7.62 69.84 -5.29
CA LEU A 339 -6.56 70.44 -4.45
C LEU A 339 -6.63 70.65 -2.91
N PHE A 340 -5.44 70.36 -2.35
CA PHE A 340 -4.74 70.88 -1.16
C PHE A 340 -4.90 70.18 0.20
N GLY A 341 -3.73 69.84 0.77
CA GLY A 341 -3.59 69.15 2.05
C GLY A 341 -3.78 70.06 3.25
N LEU A 342 -3.67 69.50 4.45
CA LEU A 342 -2.83 69.99 5.54
C LEU A 342 -2.90 69.10 6.79
N ARG A 343 -1.81 69.20 7.55
CA ARG A 343 -1.46 68.56 8.82
C ARG A 343 -2.24 69.14 10.01
N MET A 344 -2.51 68.24 10.97
CA MET A 344 -2.39 68.34 12.44
C MET A 344 -3.31 69.22 13.32
N LYS A 345 -3.81 68.52 14.37
CA LYS A 345 -3.92 68.87 15.82
C LYS A 345 -5.09 69.76 16.30
N PRO A 346 -5.41 69.84 17.62
CA PRO A 346 -5.15 68.94 18.79
C PRO A 346 -6.32 68.82 19.83
N GLU A 347 -6.09 67.99 20.89
CA GLU A 347 -6.51 68.12 22.33
C GLU A 347 -8.01 68.18 22.72
N LYS A 348 -8.50 67.59 23.83
CA LYS A 348 -8.02 67.72 25.23
C LYS A 348 -8.64 66.70 26.20
N SER A 349 -7.82 66.37 27.21
CA SER A 349 -8.05 65.90 28.58
C SER A 349 -9.47 65.64 29.12
N ARG A 350 -9.66 64.47 29.74
CA ARG A 350 -9.64 64.31 31.21
C ARG A 350 -9.39 62.86 31.59
#